data_AF-A0A3Q2USC4-F1
#
_entry.id   AF-A0A3Q2USC4-F1
#
_cell.length_a   1.000
_cell.length_b   1.000
_cell.length_c   1.000
_cell.angle_alpha   90.00
_cell.angle_beta   90.00
_cell.angle_gamma   90.00
#
_symmetry.space_group_name_H-M   'P 1'
#
loop_
_entity.id
_entity.type
_entity.pdbx_description
1 polymer ?
#
loop_
_entity_poly.entity_id
_entity_poly.type
_entity_poly.pdbx_seq_one_letter_code
_entity_poly.pdbx_strand_id
1 'polypeptide(L)'
;AIPLYSYLFYLSLLYTLYLYMCIYECMKYFYKEKVPELGASTPGAARLCQRFVNRYHFATLYDTIHRIAVYSAYQFQPSNGGGRENRWFVEPQLVDRSWQGEMKDGYWLGQDHPGVYLGERQALNEDYTNSGFDRGHLNPNGHHPVPSRNATFTLTNVVPQNPKLNQNAWRIHESQLTELFLEKCPNAYVLVGAIPSADSWIVKNNVKRVNIPDYLWNAYCCVDNNDRPIQSGAARARNTEDNLVEQLSLDKLETFLQQFTAQPVGELFYNNCRA
;
A
#
# COMPACT_ATOMS: atom_id res chain seq x y z
N ALA A 1 -10.74 -43.74 -2.86
CA ALA A 1 -10.22 -42.63 -3.67
C ALA A 1 -11.02 -41.39 -3.34
N ILE A 2 -10.38 -40.35 -2.77
CA ILE A 2 -11.06 -39.07 -2.54
C ILE A 2 -11.22 -38.42 -3.92
N PRO A 3 -12.44 -38.02 -4.33
CA PRO A 3 -12.64 -37.45 -5.66
C PRO A 3 -11.85 -36.14 -5.80
N LEU A 4 -11.23 -35.92 -6.96
CA LEU A 4 -10.42 -34.74 -7.28
C LEU A 4 -11.11 -33.41 -6.92
N TYR A 5 -12.45 -33.35 -7.04
CA TYR A 5 -13.27 -32.20 -6.63
C TYR A 5 -13.22 -31.90 -5.12
N SER A 6 -13.22 -32.93 -4.26
CA SER A 6 -13.11 -32.74 -2.82
C SER A 6 -11.71 -32.27 -2.41
N TYR A 7 -10.66 -32.67 -3.13
CA TYR A 7 -9.28 -32.22 -2.88
C TYR A 7 -9.06 -30.77 -3.32
N LEU A 8 -9.59 -30.38 -4.48
CA LEU A 8 -9.57 -28.98 -4.96
C LEU A 8 -10.37 -28.04 -4.05
N PHE A 9 -11.53 -28.49 -3.54
CA PHE A 9 -12.32 -27.72 -2.59
C PHE A 9 -11.62 -27.58 -1.22
N TYR A 10 -10.94 -28.63 -0.74
CA TYR A 10 -10.15 -28.57 0.49
C TYR A 10 -8.92 -27.67 0.36
N LEU A 11 -8.23 -27.72 -0.79
CA LEU A 11 -7.13 -26.81 -1.11
C LEU A 11 -7.61 -25.37 -1.26
N SER A 12 -8.78 -25.13 -1.85
CA SER A 12 -9.36 -23.78 -1.90
C SER A 12 -9.72 -23.30 -0.50
N LEU A 13 -10.36 -24.12 0.33
CA LEU A 13 -10.68 -23.78 1.73
C LEU A 13 -9.43 -23.52 2.58
N LEU A 14 -8.37 -24.32 2.44
CA LEU A 14 -7.09 -24.09 3.11
C LEU A 14 -6.39 -22.83 2.60
N TYR A 15 -6.45 -22.56 1.29
CA TYR A 15 -5.94 -21.32 0.70
C TYR A 15 -6.73 -20.10 1.16
N THR A 16 -8.07 -20.20 1.22
CA THR A 16 -8.95 -19.16 1.77
C THR A 16 -8.71 -18.96 3.26
N LEU A 17 -8.53 -20.02 4.06
CA LEU A 17 -8.17 -19.93 5.48
C LEU A 17 -6.78 -19.31 5.69
N TYR A 18 -5.79 -19.68 4.87
CA TYR A 18 -4.43 -19.13 4.95
C TYR A 18 -4.39 -17.66 4.51
N LEU A 19 -5.15 -17.29 3.47
CA LEU A 19 -5.38 -15.88 3.10
C LEU A 19 -6.04 -15.10 4.24
N TYR A 20 -6.98 -15.73 4.96
CA TYR A 20 -7.68 -15.14 6.09
C TYR A 20 -6.74 -14.88 7.27
N MET A 21 -5.82 -15.81 7.56
CA MET A 21 -4.90 -15.69 8.70
C MET A 21 -3.84 -14.60 8.53
N CYS A 22 -3.33 -14.34 7.32
CA CYS A 22 -2.32 -13.28 7.12
C CYS A 22 -2.90 -11.86 7.23
N ILE A 23 -4.21 -11.69 7.02
CA ILE A 23 -4.89 -10.39 7.03
C ILE A 23 -5.59 -10.09 8.35
N TYR A 24 -5.98 -11.09 9.15
CA TYR A 24 -6.76 -10.87 10.38
C TYR A 24 -6.16 -9.78 11.29
N GLU A 25 -4.85 -9.78 11.47
CA GLU A 25 -4.13 -8.80 12.30
C GLU A 25 -4.17 -7.35 11.79
N CYS A 26 -4.51 -7.16 10.51
CA CYS A 26 -4.55 -5.87 9.83
C CYS A 26 -5.97 -5.40 9.45
N MET A 27 -6.99 -6.22 9.72
CA MET A 27 -8.38 -5.92 9.37
C MET A 27 -8.88 -4.60 9.98
N LYS A 28 -8.37 -4.25 11.16
CA LYS A 28 -8.65 -2.97 11.84
C LYS A 28 -8.31 -1.71 11.02
N TYR A 29 -7.48 -1.82 9.98
CA TYR A 29 -7.14 -0.71 9.08
C TYR A 29 -8.12 -0.52 7.93
N PHE A 30 -9.08 -1.43 7.80
CA PHE A 30 -10.16 -1.35 6.83
C PHE A 30 -11.46 -0.97 7.53
N TYR A 31 -12.16 0.03 7.00
CA TYR A 31 -13.43 0.45 7.57
C TYR A 31 -14.45 -0.71 7.54
N LYS A 32 -14.98 -1.07 8.72
CA LYS A 32 -15.85 -2.24 8.92
C LYS A 32 -15.30 -3.52 8.28
N GLU A 33 -13.97 -3.70 8.33
CA GLU A 33 -13.30 -4.90 7.84
C GLU A 33 -13.53 -5.16 6.33
N LYS A 34 -13.98 -4.16 5.55
CA LYS A 34 -14.12 -4.28 4.09
C LYS A 34 -12.76 -4.07 3.42
N VAL A 35 -12.18 -5.17 2.97
CA VAL A 35 -10.98 -5.14 2.13
C VAL A 35 -11.40 -4.91 0.67
N PRO A 36 -10.79 -3.94 -0.06
CA PRO A 36 -11.05 -3.75 -1.48
C PRO A 36 -10.78 -5.01 -2.31
N GLU A 37 -11.59 -5.24 -3.33
CA GLU A 37 -11.38 -6.33 -4.30
C GLU A 37 -10.32 -5.96 -5.35
N LEU A 38 -10.05 -4.65 -5.50
CA LEU A 38 -9.04 -4.07 -6.38
C LEU A 38 -7.69 -4.82 -6.28
N GLY A 39 -7.29 -5.44 -7.38
CA GLY A 39 -5.99 -6.12 -7.51
C GLY A 39 -5.86 -7.43 -6.72
N ALA A 40 -6.89 -7.87 -6.01
CA ALA A 40 -6.84 -9.09 -5.18
C ALA A 40 -6.55 -10.36 -6.00
N SER A 41 -7.00 -10.38 -7.26
CA SER A 41 -6.82 -11.48 -8.20
C SER A 41 -5.62 -11.30 -9.12
N THR A 42 -4.83 -10.24 -8.96
CA THR A 42 -3.64 -9.99 -9.78
C THR A 42 -2.59 -11.09 -9.51
N PRO A 43 -2.03 -11.72 -10.56
CA PRO A 43 -0.91 -12.64 -10.40
C PRO A 43 0.23 -11.99 -9.63
N GLY A 44 0.74 -12.65 -8.60
CA GLY A 44 1.79 -12.10 -7.75
C GLY A 44 1.33 -11.09 -6.70
N ALA A 45 0.02 -10.91 -6.49
CA ALA A 45 -0.52 -10.16 -5.36
C ALA A 45 -0.10 -10.81 -4.02
N ALA A 46 0.50 -10.02 -3.15
CA ALA A 46 0.90 -10.37 -1.80
C ALA A 46 0.16 -9.47 -0.80
N ARG A 47 -0.58 -10.08 0.12
CA ARG A 47 -1.25 -9.38 1.21
C ARG A 47 -0.28 -9.27 2.37
N LEU A 48 0.12 -8.05 2.71
CA LEU A 48 1.10 -7.75 3.73
C LEU A 48 0.41 -7.03 4.89
N CYS A 49 0.70 -7.49 6.11
CA CYS A 49 0.46 -6.72 7.32
C CYS A 49 1.82 -6.21 7.80
N GLN A 50 2.08 -4.91 7.66
CA GLN A 50 3.38 -4.35 7.97
C GLN A 50 3.66 -4.41 9.46
N ARG A 51 4.63 -5.25 9.83
CA ARG A 51 5.06 -5.46 11.22
C ARG A 51 6.41 -4.78 11.45
N PHE A 52 6.44 -3.89 12.44
CA PHE A 52 7.63 -3.16 12.86
C PHE A 52 7.63 -3.04 14.38
N VAL A 53 8.80 -3.16 15.01
CA VAL A 53 8.97 -3.21 16.46
C VAL A 53 7.96 -4.15 17.14
N ASN A 54 7.74 -5.32 16.53
CA ASN A 54 6.84 -6.36 17.01
C ASN A 54 5.35 -5.95 17.07
N ARG A 55 4.93 -4.96 16.27
CA ARG A 55 3.55 -4.47 16.17
C ARG A 55 3.14 -4.30 14.72
N TYR A 56 1.85 -4.47 14.46
CA TYR A 56 1.26 -4.21 13.15
C TYR A 56 0.84 -2.75 13.03
N HIS A 57 1.10 -2.14 11.87
CA HIS A 57 0.97 -0.68 11.66
C HIS A 57 0.02 -0.28 10.52
N PHE A 58 -0.03 -1.06 9.44
CA PHE A 58 -0.93 -0.85 8.30
C PHE A 58 -0.99 -2.12 7.46
N ALA A 59 -1.86 -2.13 6.45
CA ALA A 59 -2.00 -3.23 5.51
C ALA A 59 -1.62 -2.78 4.09
N THR A 60 -1.00 -3.66 3.31
CA THR A 60 -0.69 -3.37 1.91
C THR A 60 -1.07 -4.57 1.04
N LEU A 61 -1.71 -4.30 -0.10
CA LEU A 61 -1.75 -5.26 -1.19
C LEU A 61 -0.61 -4.91 -2.16
N TYR A 62 0.38 -5.80 -2.25
CA TYR A 62 1.61 -5.56 -2.98
C TYR A 62 1.69 -6.42 -4.24
N ASP A 63 2.04 -5.82 -5.37
CA ASP A 63 2.27 -6.53 -6.63
C ASP A 63 3.73 -6.95 -6.72
N THR A 64 4.01 -8.24 -6.57
CA THR A 64 5.38 -8.76 -6.61
C THR A 64 5.98 -8.84 -8.03
N ILE A 65 5.18 -8.67 -9.07
CA ILE A 65 5.64 -8.63 -10.48
C ILE A 65 6.10 -7.20 -10.81
N HIS A 66 5.27 -6.21 -10.50
CA HIS A 66 5.58 -4.79 -10.72
C HIS A 66 6.46 -4.18 -9.61
N ARG A 67 6.59 -4.87 -8.48
CA ARG A 67 7.36 -4.47 -7.28
C ARG A 67 6.92 -3.11 -6.73
N ILE A 68 5.62 -2.84 -6.81
CA ILE A 68 4.96 -1.67 -6.23
C ILE A 68 3.68 -2.10 -5.51
N ALA A 69 3.21 -1.29 -4.57
CA ALA A 69 1.92 -1.52 -3.94
C ALA A 69 0.77 -1.20 -4.90
N VAL A 70 -0.24 -2.07 -4.91
CA VAL A 70 -1.55 -1.79 -5.52
C VAL A 70 -2.25 -0.73 -4.66
N TYR A 71 -2.31 -0.98 -3.35
CA TYR A 71 -2.76 -0.01 -2.36
C TYR A 71 -2.18 -0.31 -0.97
N SER A 72 -2.20 0.71 -0.12
CA SER A 72 -1.92 0.69 1.31
C SER A 72 -3.14 1.20 2.07
N ALA A 73 -3.52 0.53 3.15
CA ALA A 73 -4.68 0.80 3.99
C ALA A 73 -4.25 1.07 5.43
N TYR A 74 -4.71 2.19 6.00
CA TYR A 74 -4.34 2.62 7.34
C TYR A 74 -5.43 3.48 7.98
N GLN A 75 -5.34 3.64 9.30
CA GLN A 75 -6.10 4.62 10.05
C GLN A 75 -5.20 5.84 10.31
N PHE A 76 -5.70 7.04 10.05
CA PHE A 76 -4.97 8.27 10.34
C PHE A 76 -4.71 8.40 11.84
N GLN A 77 -3.48 8.78 12.19
CA GLN A 77 -3.10 9.14 13.54
C GLN A 77 -2.25 10.41 13.50
N PRO A 78 -2.56 11.46 14.27
CA PRO A 78 -1.80 12.69 14.18
C PRO A 78 -0.33 12.45 14.54
N SER A 79 0.57 13.03 13.74
CA SER A 79 2.00 12.99 14.04
C SER A 79 2.30 13.65 15.38
N ASN A 80 3.17 13.04 16.16
CA ASN A 80 3.65 13.58 17.43
C ASN A 80 4.98 14.36 17.29
N GLY A 81 5.40 14.67 16.05
CA GLY A 81 6.68 15.34 15.79
C GLY A 81 7.93 14.49 16.08
N GLY A 82 7.76 13.20 16.42
CA GLY A 82 8.86 12.29 16.72
C GLY A 82 9.79 12.05 15.53
N GLY A 83 11.00 11.55 15.78
CA GLY A 83 12.04 11.36 14.76
C GLY A 83 11.57 10.53 13.56
N ARG A 84 12.18 10.81 12.40
CA ARG A 84 11.93 10.12 11.13
C ARG A 84 13.00 9.07 10.88
N GLU A 85 12.61 7.85 10.56
CA GLU A 85 13.53 6.81 10.12
C GLU A 85 14.33 7.24 8.87
N ASN A 86 15.57 6.80 8.78
CA ASN A 86 16.48 7.07 7.67
C ASN A 86 16.85 5.81 6.89
N ARG A 87 16.65 4.63 7.48
CA ARG A 87 16.77 3.34 6.82
C ARG A 87 15.51 3.03 6.02
N TRP A 88 15.66 2.09 5.10
CA TRP A 88 14.58 1.58 4.29
C TRP A 88 14.55 0.06 4.42
N PHE A 89 13.39 -0.44 4.82
CA PHE A 89 13.19 -1.85 5.12
C PHE A 89 12.67 -2.61 3.90
N VAL A 90 12.87 -3.93 3.96
CA VAL A 90 12.32 -4.94 3.07
C VAL A 90 11.51 -5.95 3.90
N GLU A 91 10.63 -6.69 3.24
CA GLU A 91 9.76 -7.69 3.85
C GLU A 91 10.40 -9.08 3.72
N PRO A 92 10.89 -9.71 4.80
CA PRO A 92 11.53 -11.02 4.72
C PRO A 92 10.62 -12.10 4.14
N GLN A 93 9.31 -12.04 4.42
CA GLN A 93 8.31 -12.99 3.93
C GLN A 93 8.09 -12.94 2.40
N LEU A 94 8.58 -11.89 1.73
CA LEU A 94 8.60 -11.82 0.26
C LEU A 94 9.81 -12.53 -0.36
N VAL A 95 10.89 -12.74 0.41
CA VAL A 95 12.07 -13.51 0.00
C VAL A 95 11.79 -15.00 0.15
N ASP A 96 11.37 -15.40 1.35
CA ASP A 96 10.96 -16.77 1.66
C ASP A 96 9.69 -16.72 2.53
N ARG A 97 8.64 -17.42 2.09
CA ARG A 97 7.33 -17.40 2.77
C ARG A 97 7.35 -18.01 4.16
N SER A 98 8.40 -18.77 4.51
CA SER A 98 8.59 -19.34 5.84
C SER A 98 9.19 -18.33 6.84
N TRP A 99 9.73 -17.21 6.37
CA TRP A 99 10.35 -16.20 7.23
C TRP A 99 9.29 -15.33 7.92
N GLN A 100 9.65 -14.83 9.11
CA GLN A 100 8.75 -13.95 9.87
C GLN A 100 8.55 -12.61 9.17
N GLY A 101 7.36 -12.04 9.30
CA GLY A 101 6.97 -10.79 8.63
C GLY A 101 7.39 -9.50 9.32
N GLU A 102 8.40 -9.53 10.20
CA GLU A 102 8.98 -8.32 10.80
C GLU A 102 9.91 -7.67 9.77
N MET A 103 9.60 -6.45 9.34
CA MET A 103 10.40 -5.77 8.32
C MET A 103 11.85 -5.58 8.80
N LYS A 104 12.81 -5.80 7.90
CA LYS A 104 14.24 -5.72 8.22
C LYS A 104 14.97 -4.82 7.24
N ASP A 105 16.06 -4.23 7.70
CA ASP A 105 16.96 -3.50 6.82
C ASP A 105 17.63 -4.50 5.86
N GLY A 106 17.63 -4.18 4.57
CA GLY A 106 18.09 -5.10 3.53
C GLY A 106 19.56 -5.52 3.66
N TYR A 107 20.43 -4.64 4.18
CA TYR A 107 21.82 -4.98 4.42
C TYR A 107 21.95 -6.05 5.50
N TRP A 108 21.29 -5.84 6.65
CA TRP A 108 21.34 -6.79 7.76
C TRP A 108 20.65 -8.12 7.43
N LEU A 109 19.52 -8.07 6.71
CA LEU A 109 18.86 -9.30 6.24
C LEU A 109 19.78 -10.10 5.28
N GLY A 110 20.54 -9.43 4.42
CA GLY A 110 21.50 -10.09 3.54
C GLY A 110 22.69 -10.71 4.27
N GLN A 111 23.12 -10.12 5.40
CA GLN A 111 24.14 -10.71 6.27
C GLN A 111 23.61 -11.95 7.02
N ASP A 112 22.36 -11.91 7.49
CA ASP A 112 21.70 -13.05 8.13
C ASP A 112 21.53 -14.25 7.16
N HIS A 113 21.39 -13.96 5.86
CA HIS A 113 21.11 -14.96 4.81
C HIS A 113 22.03 -14.81 3.59
N PRO A 114 23.34 -15.12 3.74
CA PRO A 114 24.31 -14.91 2.68
C PRO A 114 24.00 -15.75 1.44
N GLY A 115 24.12 -15.15 0.26
CA GLY A 115 23.86 -15.81 -1.03
C GLY A 115 22.39 -15.83 -1.46
N VAL A 116 21.47 -15.35 -0.62
CA VAL A 116 20.04 -15.23 -0.97
C VAL A 116 19.78 -13.86 -1.61
N TYR A 117 19.18 -13.86 -2.80
CA TYR A 117 18.76 -12.63 -3.46
C TYR A 117 17.44 -12.11 -2.90
N LEU A 118 17.46 -10.93 -2.26
CA LEU A 118 16.29 -10.36 -1.57
C LEU A 118 15.28 -9.70 -2.53
N GLY A 119 15.71 -9.34 -3.73
CA GLY A 119 14.99 -8.44 -4.64
C GLY A 119 14.14 -9.13 -5.71
N GLU A 120 13.95 -10.46 -5.63
CA GLU A 120 13.20 -11.20 -6.65
C GLU A 120 11.75 -10.71 -6.72
N ARG A 121 11.10 -10.59 -5.56
CA ARG A 121 9.67 -10.30 -5.41
C ARG A 121 9.37 -8.96 -4.75
N GLN A 122 10.37 -8.11 -4.56
CA GLN A 122 10.22 -6.77 -3.99
C GLN A 122 11.33 -5.83 -4.46
N ALA A 123 11.09 -4.53 -4.36
CA ALA A 123 12.10 -3.51 -4.65
C ALA A 123 13.21 -3.52 -3.58
N LEU A 124 14.42 -3.15 -3.98
CA LEU A 124 15.55 -2.92 -3.09
C LEU A 124 15.98 -1.44 -3.12
N ASN A 125 16.79 -1.04 -2.15
CA ASN A 125 17.22 0.35 -2.03
C ASN A 125 17.98 0.86 -3.25
N GLU A 126 18.78 -0.03 -3.84
CA GLU A 126 19.63 0.21 -5.00
C GLU A 126 18.81 0.45 -6.26
N ASP A 127 17.58 -0.08 -6.33
CA ASP A 127 16.67 0.17 -7.46
C ASP A 127 16.36 1.68 -7.56
N TYR A 128 16.11 2.34 -6.43
CA TYR A 128 15.77 3.77 -6.40
C TYR A 128 16.98 4.69 -6.49
N THR A 129 18.17 4.27 -6.07
CA THR A 129 19.38 5.08 -6.10
C THR A 129 19.72 5.50 -7.54
N ASN A 130 19.90 6.79 -7.80
CA ASN A 130 20.16 7.35 -9.14
C ASN A 130 19.12 6.95 -10.21
N SER A 131 17.87 6.67 -9.82
CA SER A 131 16.79 6.35 -10.75
C SER A 131 16.14 7.60 -11.38
N GLY A 132 16.32 8.77 -10.75
CA GLY A 132 15.58 9.99 -11.08
C GLY A 132 14.19 10.08 -10.44
N PHE A 133 13.76 9.06 -9.69
CA PHE A 133 12.49 9.03 -8.98
C PHE A 133 12.69 9.06 -7.47
N ASP A 134 11.73 9.67 -6.78
CA ASP A 134 11.66 9.59 -5.33
C ASP A 134 11.07 8.25 -4.89
N ARG A 135 11.38 7.85 -3.66
CA ARG A 135 10.65 6.81 -2.92
C ARG A 135 9.36 7.44 -2.38
N GLY A 136 8.37 7.58 -3.26
CA GLY A 136 7.07 8.19 -2.94
C GLY A 136 6.25 7.29 -2.04
N HIS A 137 5.93 7.76 -0.83
CA HIS A 137 5.15 6.99 0.13
C HIS A 137 3.68 6.88 -0.34
N LEU A 138 3.07 5.69 -0.22
CA LEU A 138 1.62 5.55 -0.33
C LEU A 138 0.95 5.78 1.03
N ASN A 139 1.38 5.08 2.08
CA ASN A 139 1.05 5.48 3.45
C ASN A 139 2.07 6.53 3.92
N PRO A 140 1.70 7.83 4.01
CA PRO A 140 2.63 8.90 4.31
C PRO A 140 3.03 8.90 5.78
N ASN A 141 4.32 9.07 6.05
CA ASN A 141 4.85 9.11 7.42
C ASN A 141 4.24 10.25 8.27
N GLY A 142 3.74 11.31 7.65
CA GLY A 142 3.09 12.43 8.34
C GLY A 142 1.73 12.11 8.96
N HIS A 143 1.10 11.00 8.56
CA HIS A 143 -0.20 10.55 9.06
C HIS A 143 -0.07 9.58 10.25
N HIS A 144 1.10 9.55 10.90
CA HIS A 144 1.39 8.63 12.00
C HIS A 144 2.29 9.24 13.07
N PRO A 145 2.10 8.89 14.35
CA PRO A 145 3.09 9.10 15.40
C PRO A 145 4.17 8.01 15.36
N VAL A 146 5.30 8.23 16.03
CA VAL A 146 6.29 7.17 16.29
C VAL A 146 5.69 6.10 17.24
N PRO A 147 5.84 4.79 16.97
CA PRO A 147 6.69 4.17 15.95
C PRO A 147 6.02 3.89 14.60
N SER A 148 4.70 4.06 14.45
CA SER A 148 3.99 3.84 13.18
C SER A 148 4.56 4.68 12.03
N ARG A 149 5.01 5.90 12.33
CA ARG A 149 5.74 6.77 11.41
C ARG A 149 6.94 6.09 10.77
N ASN A 150 7.70 5.31 11.53
CA ASN A 150 8.91 4.67 11.05
C ASN A 150 8.60 3.37 10.30
N ALA A 151 7.48 2.71 10.64
CA ALA A 151 7.01 1.54 9.91
C ALA A 151 6.66 1.85 8.44
N THR A 152 6.39 3.11 8.07
CA THR A 152 6.10 3.50 6.68
C THR A 152 7.32 3.45 5.77
N PHE A 153 8.54 3.35 6.33
CA PHE A 153 9.81 3.31 5.60
C PHE A 153 10.17 1.89 5.11
N THR A 154 9.19 1.12 4.65
CA THR A 154 9.40 -0.15 3.94
C THR A 154 9.24 0.09 2.44
N LEU A 155 10.06 -0.57 1.62
CA LEU A 155 10.02 -0.41 0.16
C LEU A 155 8.73 -0.98 -0.45
N THR A 156 7.98 -1.81 0.29
CA THR A 156 6.65 -2.25 -0.13
C THR A 156 5.56 -1.19 0.05
N ASN A 157 5.86 -0.07 0.71
CA ASN A 157 4.96 1.07 0.90
C ASN A 157 5.32 2.27 0.01
N VAL A 158 6.27 2.12 -0.92
CA VAL A 158 6.67 3.19 -1.82
C VAL A 158 6.57 2.80 -3.29
N VAL A 159 6.44 3.81 -4.13
CA VAL A 159 6.47 3.69 -5.59
C VAL A 159 7.46 4.69 -6.18
N PRO A 160 8.00 4.46 -7.40
CA PRO A 160 8.74 5.48 -8.13
C PRO A 160 7.83 6.67 -8.44
N GLN A 161 7.97 7.74 -7.65
CA GLN A 161 7.16 8.93 -7.80
C GLN A 161 7.98 10.04 -8.44
N ASN A 162 7.38 10.75 -9.39
CA ASN A 162 7.97 11.92 -10.00
C ASN A 162 8.34 12.94 -8.90
N PRO A 163 9.61 13.41 -8.80
CA PRO A 163 10.04 14.27 -7.71
C PRO A 163 9.25 15.57 -7.59
N LYS A 164 8.88 16.20 -8.70
CA LYS A 164 8.09 17.43 -8.67
C LYS A 164 6.70 17.19 -8.10
N LEU A 165 6.04 16.10 -8.49
CA LEU A 165 4.74 15.73 -7.92
C LEU A 165 4.86 15.42 -6.41
N ASN A 166 5.79 14.52 -6.05
CA ASN A 166 5.97 14.05 -4.67
C ASN A 166 6.24 15.20 -3.70
N GLN A 167 7.17 16.09 -4.05
CA GLN A 167 7.64 17.15 -3.15
C GLN A 167 6.70 18.36 -3.11
N ASN A 168 5.78 18.49 -4.08
CA ASN A 168 4.87 19.61 -4.20
C ASN A 168 3.40 19.20 -4.09
N ALA A 169 2.68 19.02 -5.20
CA ALA A 169 1.21 18.93 -5.16
C ALA A 169 0.72 17.70 -4.36
N TRP A 170 1.44 16.59 -4.42
CA TRP A 170 1.10 15.40 -3.61
C TRP A 170 1.34 15.65 -2.12
N ARG A 171 2.52 16.16 -1.73
CA ARG A 171 2.80 16.58 -0.33
C ARG A 171 1.79 17.60 0.19
N ILE A 172 1.37 18.57 -0.64
CA ILE A 172 0.36 19.56 -0.28
C ILE A 172 -0.99 18.88 -0.06
N HIS A 173 -1.37 17.94 -0.93
CA HIS A 173 -2.59 17.15 -0.76
C HIS A 173 -2.57 16.32 0.54
N GLU A 174 -1.46 15.66 0.86
CA GLU A 174 -1.30 14.95 2.15
C GLU A 174 -1.44 15.91 3.34
N SER A 175 -0.90 17.13 3.24
CA SER A 175 -1.04 18.16 4.28
C SER A 175 -2.50 18.61 4.45
N GLN A 176 -3.23 18.80 3.33
CA GLN A 176 -4.66 19.15 3.35
C GLN A 176 -5.53 18.03 3.94
N LEU A 177 -5.20 16.76 3.65
CA LEU A 177 -5.87 15.62 4.30
C LEU A 177 -5.62 15.61 5.80
N THR A 178 -4.40 15.93 6.24
CA THR A 178 -4.08 16.05 7.68
C THR A 178 -4.96 17.11 8.35
N GLU A 179 -5.07 18.30 7.76
CA GLU A 179 -5.94 19.38 8.28
C GLU A 179 -7.42 18.93 8.32
N LEU A 180 -7.91 18.32 7.24
CA LEU A 180 -9.27 17.81 7.15
C LEU A 180 -9.58 16.76 8.23
N PHE A 181 -8.67 15.81 8.45
CA PHE A 181 -8.87 14.73 9.43
C PHE A 181 -8.84 15.26 10.85
N LEU A 182 -7.93 16.18 11.16
CA LEU A 182 -7.86 16.84 12.46
C LEU A 182 -9.11 17.67 12.78
N GLU A 183 -9.67 18.34 11.76
CA GLU A 183 -10.83 19.22 11.95
C GLU A 183 -12.15 18.43 12.01
N LYS A 184 -12.33 17.42 11.15
CA LYS A 184 -13.66 16.86 10.86
C LYS A 184 -13.82 15.38 11.17
N CYS A 185 -12.75 14.66 11.46
CA CYS A 185 -12.79 13.20 11.48
C CYS A 185 -12.29 12.65 12.84
N PRO A 186 -13.21 12.29 13.77
CA PRO A 186 -12.82 11.57 14.97
C PRO A 186 -11.99 10.31 14.66
N ASN A 187 -12.39 9.58 13.62
CA ASN A 187 -11.61 8.50 13.02
C ASN A 187 -11.60 8.66 11.49
N ALA A 188 -10.46 8.41 10.85
CA ALA A 188 -10.35 8.40 9.38
C ALA A 188 -9.62 7.14 8.91
N TYR A 189 -10.28 6.38 8.03
CA TYR A 189 -9.71 5.25 7.30
C TYR A 189 -9.28 5.73 5.93
N VAL A 190 -8.08 5.32 5.49
CA VAL A 190 -7.47 5.83 4.27
C VAL A 190 -6.93 4.68 3.44
N LEU A 191 -7.19 4.76 2.13
CA LEU A 191 -6.58 3.94 1.10
C LEU A 191 -5.74 4.84 0.19
N VAL A 192 -4.51 4.44 -0.09
CA VAL A 192 -3.65 5.11 -1.07
C VAL A 192 -3.03 4.06 -1.98
N GLY A 193 -3.10 4.27 -3.28
CA GLY A 193 -2.64 3.28 -4.26
C GLY A 193 -1.99 3.90 -5.48
N ALA A 194 -1.52 3.00 -6.34
CA ALA A 194 -0.87 3.35 -7.60
C ALA A 194 -1.43 2.48 -8.73
N ILE A 195 -1.48 3.04 -9.93
CA ILE A 195 -1.86 2.32 -11.15
C ILE A 195 -0.57 2.07 -11.94
N PRO A 196 -0.15 0.79 -12.11
CA PRO A 196 1.07 0.48 -12.84
C PRO A 196 0.98 0.99 -14.28
N SER A 197 2.10 1.45 -14.83
CA SER A 197 2.18 1.72 -16.27
C SER A 197 2.39 0.42 -17.04
N ALA A 198 2.02 0.40 -18.31
CA ALA A 198 2.26 -0.75 -19.18
C ALA A 198 3.76 -1.03 -19.36
N ASP A 199 4.57 0.02 -19.57
CA ASP A 199 5.94 -0.13 -20.07
C ASP A 199 6.99 0.79 -19.43
N SER A 200 6.64 1.58 -18.42
CA SER A 200 7.62 2.43 -17.71
C SER A 200 8.19 1.71 -16.49
N TRP A 201 9.52 1.57 -16.46
CA TRP A 201 10.23 0.83 -15.42
C TRP A 201 11.53 1.53 -15.04
N ILE A 202 11.87 1.48 -13.75
CA ILE A 202 13.26 1.62 -13.32
C ILE A 202 14.02 0.40 -13.85
N VAL A 203 15.03 0.65 -14.68
CA VAL A 203 15.91 -0.38 -15.24
C VAL A 203 17.28 -0.30 -14.57
N LYS A 204 17.78 -1.44 -14.06
CA LYS A 204 19.13 -1.58 -13.51
C LYS A 204 19.85 -2.70 -14.24
N ASN A 205 21.05 -2.43 -14.76
CA ASN A 205 21.84 -3.41 -15.49
C ASN A 205 21.03 -4.14 -16.59
N ASN A 206 20.25 -3.39 -17.36
CA ASN A 206 19.34 -3.88 -18.41
C ASN A 206 18.20 -4.80 -17.92
N VAL A 207 17.89 -4.81 -16.62
CA VAL A 207 16.77 -5.57 -16.03
C VAL A 207 15.68 -4.60 -15.56
N LYS A 208 14.43 -4.87 -15.95
CA LYS A 208 13.24 -4.17 -15.40
C LYS A 208 13.08 -4.53 -13.93
N ARG A 209 13.24 -3.55 -13.04
CA ARG A 209 13.21 -3.76 -11.58
C ARG A 209 11.89 -3.30 -10.99
N VAL A 210 11.58 -2.01 -11.04
CA VAL A 210 10.38 -1.46 -10.36
C VAL A 210 9.54 -0.72 -11.39
N ASN A 211 8.24 -1.03 -11.46
CA ASN A 211 7.33 -0.34 -12.35
C ASN A 211 7.16 1.12 -11.90
N ILE A 212 7.18 2.04 -12.85
CA ILE A 212 6.87 3.45 -12.60
C ILE A 212 5.38 3.61 -12.88
N PRO A 213 4.53 3.88 -11.87
CA PRO A 213 3.09 3.96 -12.07
C PRO A 213 2.70 5.19 -12.89
N ASP A 214 1.60 5.09 -13.65
CA ASP A 214 1.04 6.22 -14.41
C ASP A 214 0.26 7.19 -13.49
N TYR A 215 -0.36 6.66 -12.43
CA TYR A 215 -1.18 7.43 -11.50
C TYR A 215 -0.95 7.01 -10.05
N LEU A 216 -1.10 7.99 -9.16
CA LEU A 216 -1.36 7.78 -7.74
C LEU A 216 -2.81 8.16 -7.45
N TRP A 217 -3.40 7.53 -6.43
CA TRP A 217 -4.74 7.85 -5.97
C TRP A 217 -4.86 7.70 -4.45
N ASN A 218 -5.79 8.46 -3.87
CA ASN A 218 -6.16 8.42 -2.46
C ASN A 218 -7.69 8.28 -2.36
N ALA A 219 -8.15 7.58 -1.33
CA ALA A 219 -9.55 7.55 -0.90
C ALA A 219 -9.59 7.57 0.64
N TYR A 220 -10.59 8.24 1.21
CA TYR A 220 -10.77 8.25 2.67
C TYR A 220 -12.24 8.12 3.09
N CYS A 221 -12.43 7.57 4.28
CA CYS A 221 -13.71 7.46 4.98
C CYS A 221 -13.56 8.01 6.40
N CYS A 222 -14.24 9.12 6.69
CA CYS A 222 -14.31 9.70 8.02
C CYS A 222 -15.56 9.23 8.75
N VAL A 223 -15.38 8.83 10.00
CA VAL A 223 -16.46 8.32 10.85
C VAL A 223 -16.45 8.94 12.23
N ASP A 224 -17.62 8.98 12.86
CA ASP A 224 -17.77 9.46 14.23
C ASP A 224 -17.24 8.43 15.26
N ASN A 225 -17.38 8.75 16.55
CA ASN A 225 -16.98 7.85 17.63
C ASN A 225 -17.85 6.58 17.74
N ASN A 226 -18.92 6.47 16.95
CA ASN A 226 -19.82 5.32 16.86
C ASN A 226 -19.68 4.59 15.51
N ASP A 227 -18.58 4.81 14.79
CA ASP A 227 -18.28 4.29 13.45
C ASP A 227 -19.31 4.65 12.36
N ARG A 228 -20.07 5.73 12.54
CA ARG A 228 -21.03 6.19 11.53
C ARG A 228 -20.33 7.11 10.52
N PRO A 229 -20.51 6.90 9.20
CA PRO A 229 -19.91 7.77 8.19
C PRO A 229 -20.34 9.22 8.35
N ILE A 230 -19.35 10.12 8.31
CA ILE A 230 -19.51 11.58 8.35
C ILE A 230 -19.29 12.16 6.96
N GLN A 231 -18.14 11.85 6.36
CA GLN A 231 -17.75 12.31 5.04
C GLN A 231 -16.77 11.33 4.41
N SER A 232 -16.72 11.34 3.09
CA SER A 232 -15.75 10.59 2.31
C SER A 232 -15.30 11.42 1.12
N GLY A 233 -14.16 11.04 0.55
CA GLY A 233 -13.59 11.71 -0.60
C GLY A 233 -12.47 10.90 -1.21
N ALA A 234 -12.02 11.34 -2.36
CA ALA A 234 -10.94 10.73 -3.09
C ALA A 234 -10.14 11.78 -3.86
N ALA A 235 -8.95 11.41 -4.29
CA ALA A 235 -8.15 12.19 -5.21
C ALA A 235 -7.32 11.29 -6.13
N ARG A 236 -6.86 11.85 -7.24
CA ARG A 236 -5.87 11.22 -8.13
C ARG A 236 -4.85 12.22 -8.63
N ALA A 237 -3.69 11.72 -9.03
CA ALA A 237 -2.65 12.52 -9.67
C ALA A 237 -1.94 11.67 -10.74
N ARG A 238 -1.69 12.25 -11.91
CA ARG A 238 -0.80 11.64 -12.90
C ARG A 238 0.64 11.76 -12.41
N ASN A 239 1.41 10.67 -12.44
CA ASN A 239 2.78 10.60 -11.94
C ASN A 239 3.79 11.28 -12.88
N THR A 240 3.63 12.59 -13.08
CA THR A 240 4.37 13.39 -14.07
C THR A 240 4.66 14.79 -13.52
N GLU A 241 5.43 15.56 -14.30
CA GLU A 241 5.78 16.95 -14.01
C GLU A 241 4.59 17.93 -14.04
N ASP A 242 3.40 17.48 -14.45
CA ASP A 242 2.15 18.25 -14.42
C ASP A 242 1.84 18.75 -13.01
N ASN A 243 2.23 17.97 -11.99
CA ASN A 243 2.17 18.36 -10.58
C ASN A 243 0.76 18.84 -10.16
N LEU A 244 -0.26 18.04 -10.50
CA LEU A 244 -1.66 18.34 -10.26
C LEU A 244 -2.34 17.18 -9.52
N VAL A 245 -3.12 17.53 -8.50
CA VAL A 245 -4.00 16.60 -7.78
C VAL A 245 -5.45 16.98 -8.08
N GLU A 246 -6.22 16.03 -8.59
CA GLU A 246 -7.64 16.18 -8.90
C GLU A 246 -8.48 15.54 -7.78
N GLN A 247 -9.38 16.32 -7.17
CA GLN A 247 -10.32 15.84 -6.16
C GLN A 247 -11.51 15.14 -6.81
N LEU A 248 -11.98 14.05 -6.21
CA LEU A 248 -13.02 13.15 -6.69
C LEU A 248 -13.95 12.73 -5.54
N SER A 249 -15.15 12.25 -5.89
CA SER A 249 -15.94 11.41 -4.99
C SER A 249 -15.45 9.95 -5.08
N LEU A 250 -15.82 9.10 -4.11
CA LEU A 250 -15.51 7.67 -4.15
C LEU A 250 -16.01 7.01 -5.45
N ASP A 251 -17.27 7.25 -5.84
CA ASP A 251 -17.84 6.69 -7.07
C ASP A 251 -17.07 7.09 -8.33
N LYS A 252 -16.58 8.33 -8.38
CA LYS A 252 -15.77 8.81 -9.51
C LYS A 252 -14.39 8.15 -9.53
N LEU A 253 -13.80 7.93 -8.36
CA LEU A 253 -12.55 7.19 -8.25
C LEU A 253 -12.74 5.72 -8.65
N GLU A 254 -13.79 5.05 -8.19
CA GLU A 254 -14.11 3.67 -8.57
C GLU A 254 -14.29 3.53 -10.08
N THR A 255 -15.07 4.44 -10.69
CA THR A 255 -15.26 4.51 -12.14
C THR A 255 -13.93 4.73 -12.88
N PHE A 256 -13.04 5.57 -12.33
CA PHE A 256 -11.73 5.80 -12.90
C PHE A 256 -10.83 4.55 -12.80
N LEU A 257 -10.74 3.93 -11.62
CA LEU A 257 -9.95 2.72 -11.40
C LEU A 257 -10.40 1.56 -12.29
N GLN A 258 -11.70 1.45 -12.55
CA GLN A 258 -12.27 0.40 -13.40
C GLN A 258 -11.73 0.45 -14.84
N GLN A 259 -11.23 1.60 -15.30
CA GLN A 259 -10.63 1.74 -16.64
C GLN A 259 -9.30 0.96 -16.79
N PHE A 260 -8.66 0.58 -15.68
CA PHE A 260 -7.33 -0.03 -15.66
C PHE A 260 -7.35 -1.50 -15.23
N THR A 261 -8.53 -2.07 -15.00
CA THR A 261 -8.67 -3.48 -14.61
C THR A 261 -9.91 -4.08 -15.25
N ALA A 262 -9.76 -5.33 -15.73
CA ALA A 262 -10.89 -6.12 -16.20
C ALA A 262 -11.72 -6.70 -15.04
N GLN A 263 -11.13 -6.81 -13.84
CA GLN A 263 -11.83 -7.24 -12.65
C GLN A 263 -12.64 -6.09 -12.05
N PRO A 264 -13.82 -6.35 -11.46
CA PRO A 264 -14.56 -5.34 -10.73
C PRO A 264 -13.69 -4.70 -9.64
N VAL A 265 -13.65 -3.37 -9.60
CA VAL A 265 -13.02 -2.62 -8.50
C VAL A 265 -13.80 -2.84 -7.21
N GLY A 266 -15.14 -2.88 -7.32
CA GLY A 266 -16.06 -2.96 -6.21
C GLY A 266 -16.02 -1.71 -5.34
N GLU A 267 -16.64 -1.81 -4.16
CA GLU A 267 -16.63 -0.77 -3.16
C GLU A 267 -15.24 -0.68 -2.49
N LEU A 268 -14.68 0.53 -2.41
CA LEU A 268 -13.39 0.76 -1.73
C LEU A 268 -13.51 0.71 -0.20
N PHE A 269 -14.67 1.08 0.34
CA PHE A 269 -14.99 1.01 1.76
C PHE A 269 -16.35 0.35 1.94
N TYR A 270 -16.64 -0.21 3.12
CA TYR A 270 -17.97 -0.78 3.40
C TYR A 270 -19.08 0.23 3.08
N ASN A 271 -20.03 -0.14 2.20
CA ASN A 271 -21.14 0.71 1.75
C ASN A 271 -20.68 2.06 1.17
N ASN A 272 -19.47 2.11 0.57
CA ASN A 272 -18.82 3.32 0.09
C ASN A 272 -18.78 4.47 1.12
N CYS A 273 -18.63 4.12 2.40
CA CYS A 273 -18.63 5.09 3.49
C CYS A 273 -19.90 5.97 3.51
N ARG A 274 -21.07 5.34 3.31
CA ARG A 274 -22.39 5.99 3.39
C ARG A 274 -23.16 5.52 4.61
N ALA A 275 -23.89 6.45 5.22
CA ALA A 275 -24.78 6.19 6.35
C ALA A 275 -25.99 5.34 5.95
#